data_AF-A0A2S2QA72-F1
#
_entry.id   AF-A0A2S2QA72-F1
#
_cell.length_a   1.000
_cell.length_b   1.000
_cell.length_c   1.000
_cell.angle_alpha   90.00
_cell.angle_beta   90.00
_cell.angle_gamma   90.00
#
_symmetry.space_group_name_H-M   'P 1'
#
loop_
_entity.id
_entity.type
_entity.pdbx_description
1 polymer ?
#
loop_
_entity_poly.entity_id
_entity_poly.type
_entity_poly.pdbx_seq_one_letter_code
_entity_poly.pdbx_strand_id
1 'polypeptide(L)'
;WDDTEGLQNNIREKITVEQQRWKERYDSRYAKSVIYNVGDMVFIKKSPDVTGDSTKLQSKYQGPLVVTEVASKDVYRVAGLKAENGRRYSTTVHVSHIKGYHLPETDDEAEETQQKSRKKNDHRWKNLRERKLSQEWTMILENRDDQQGTVNHRCGMVATI
;
A
#
# COMPACT_ATOMS: atom_id res chain seq x y z
N TRP A 1 -42.53 17.25 18.56
CA TRP A 1 -41.11 17.22 18.91
C TRP A 1 -40.59 15.89 18.42
N ASP A 2 -39.72 15.91 17.42
CA ASP A 2 -39.11 14.68 16.90
C ASP A 2 -38.19 14.09 17.98
N ASP A 3 -38.21 12.77 18.10
CA ASP A 3 -37.37 12.01 19.02
C ASP A 3 -35.90 12.26 18.71
N THR A 4 -35.28 13.14 19.51
CA THR A 4 -33.90 13.58 19.35
C THR A 4 -32.91 12.42 19.48
N GLU A 5 -33.27 11.37 20.21
CA GLU A 5 -32.42 10.20 20.40
C GLU A 5 -32.36 9.36 19.13
N GLY A 6 -33.50 9.15 18.47
CA GLY A 6 -33.57 8.49 17.17
C GLY A 6 -32.72 9.18 16.10
N LEU A 7 -32.76 10.52 16.04
CA LEU A 7 -31.93 11.30 15.11
C LEU A 7 -30.44 11.13 15.41
N GLN A 8 -30.04 11.23 16.68
CA GLN A 8 -28.64 11.08 17.08
C GLN A 8 -28.10 9.68 16.77
N ASN A 9 -28.91 8.63 17.00
CA ASN A 9 -28.52 7.26 16.70
C ASN A 9 -28.33 7.05 15.19
N ASN A 10 -29.25 7.56 14.35
CA ASN A 10 -29.12 7.50 12.89
C ASN A 10 -27.86 8.22 12.39
N ILE A 11 -27.54 9.39 12.97
CA ILE A 11 -26.32 10.13 12.63
C ILE A 11 -25.08 9.32 13.02
N ARG A 12 -25.05 8.74 14.24
CA ARG A 12 -23.93 7.89 14.69
C ARG A 12 -23.73 6.70 13.77
N GLU A 13 -24.80 5.99 13.40
CA GLU A 13 -24.73 4.87 12.48
C GLU A 13 -24.14 5.28 11.12
N LYS A 14 -24.65 6.37 10.51
CA LYS A 14 -24.10 6.90 9.25
C LYS A 14 -22.62 7.25 9.35
N ILE A 15 -22.20 7.89 10.44
CA ILE A 15 -20.78 8.21 10.68
C ILE A 15 -19.96 6.93 10.76
N THR A 16 -20.39 5.92 11.52
CA THR A 16 -19.64 4.66 11.66
C THR A 16 -19.51 3.91 10.33
N VAL A 17 -20.58 3.85 9.53
CA VAL A 17 -20.58 3.22 8.20
C VAL A 17 -19.62 3.94 7.25
N GLU A 18 -19.65 5.27 7.20
CA GLU A 18 -18.72 6.02 6.36
C GLU A 18 -17.27 5.89 6.83
N GLN A 19 -17.03 5.90 8.14
CA GLN A 19 -15.69 5.66 8.70
C GLN A 19 -15.15 4.27 8.33
N GLN A 20 -15.98 3.23 8.40
CA GLN A 20 -15.60 1.88 7.97
C GLN A 20 -15.26 1.84 6.48
N ARG A 21 -16.09 2.44 5.62
CA ARG A 21 -15.84 2.55 4.18
C ARG A 21 -14.52 3.27 3.89
N TRP A 22 -14.21 4.35 4.62
CA TRP A 22 -12.95 5.07 4.44
C TRP A 22 -11.75 4.25 4.88
N LYS A 23 -11.87 3.53 6.01
CA LYS A 23 -10.83 2.61 6.50
C LYS A 23 -10.54 1.51 5.47
N GLU A 24 -11.56 0.85 4.95
CA GLU A 24 -11.41 -0.20 3.93
C GLU A 24 -10.75 0.32 2.65
N ARG A 25 -11.15 1.51 2.18
CA ARG A 25 -10.52 2.16 1.02
C ARG A 25 -9.06 2.50 1.28
N TYR A 26 -8.69 2.87 2.51
CA TYR A 26 -7.31 3.14 2.88
C TYR A 26 -6.49 1.86 2.99
N ASP A 27 -6.96 0.88 3.76
CA ASP A 27 -6.27 -0.39 4.03
C ASP A 27 -6.06 -1.20 2.75
N SER A 28 -7.03 -1.20 1.83
CA SER A 28 -6.88 -1.84 0.50
C SER A 28 -5.84 -1.16 -0.37
N ARG A 29 -5.59 0.14 -0.16
CA ARG A 29 -4.59 0.90 -0.90
C ARG A 29 -3.20 0.87 -0.26
N TYR A 30 -3.14 0.65 1.04
CA TYR A 30 -1.88 0.67 1.76
C TYR A 30 -1.10 -0.64 1.54
N ALA A 31 0.22 -0.54 1.40
CA ALA A 31 1.06 -1.72 1.30
C ALA A 31 1.21 -2.35 2.68
N LYS A 32 1.01 -3.67 2.78
CA LYS A 32 1.19 -4.39 4.05
C LYS A 32 2.64 -4.32 4.50
N SER A 33 2.85 -4.19 5.80
CA SER A 33 4.18 -4.26 6.42
C SER A 33 4.82 -5.62 6.15
N VAL A 34 6.11 -5.62 5.83
CA VAL A 34 6.91 -6.85 5.71
C VAL A 34 7.14 -7.41 7.11
N ILE A 35 6.85 -8.71 7.29
CA ILE A 35 7.05 -9.43 8.55
C ILE A 35 8.02 -10.56 8.27
N TYR A 36 9.02 -10.73 9.13
CA TYR A 36 9.98 -11.82 9.07
C TYR A 36 9.74 -12.79 10.23
N ASN A 37 9.94 -14.07 9.97
CA ASN A 37 9.87 -15.11 10.99
C ASN A 37 11.27 -15.56 11.40
N VAL A 38 11.35 -16.18 12.58
CA VAL A 38 12.58 -16.84 13.03
C VAL A 38 12.96 -17.94 12.03
N GLY A 39 14.22 -17.95 11.60
CA GLY A 39 14.73 -18.85 10.57
C GLY A 39 14.83 -18.23 9.16
N ASP A 40 14.18 -17.08 8.92
CA ASP A 40 14.25 -16.43 7.61
C ASP A 40 15.67 -15.93 7.31
N MET A 41 16.12 -16.15 6.07
CA MET A 41 17.41 -15.66 5.60
C MET A 41 17.27 -14.22 5.09
N VAL A 42 18.16 -13.36 5.57
CA VAL A 42 18.10 -11.91 5.33
C VAL A 42 19.48 -11.31 5.15
N PHE A 43 19.54 -10.17 4.47
CA PHE A 43 20.70 -9.28 4.41
C PHE A 43 20.43 -8.02 5.22
N ILE A 44 21.48 -7.41 5.76
CA ILE A 44 21.40 -6.11 6.46
C ILE A 44 22.11 -5.04 5.66
N LYS A 45 21.49 -3.87 5.53
CA LYS A 45 22.12 -2.68 4.95
C LYS A 45 23.21 -2.16 5.88
N LYS A 46 24.45 -2.09 5.39
CA LYS A 46 25.60 -1.52 6.11
C LYS A 46 25.66 0.00 5.93
N SER A 47 26.20 0.66 6.94
CA SER A 47 26.78 2.00 6.76
C SER A 47 28.12 1.88 6.04
N PRO A 48 28.49 2.86 5.19
CA PRO A 48 29.80 2.86 4.55
C PRO A 48 30.92 3.04 5.59
N ASP A 49 32.06 2.38 5.33
CA ASP A 49 33.22 2.45 6.22
C ASP A 49 34.06 3.70 5.86
N VAL A 50 34.45 4.49 6.87
CA VAL A 50 35.18 5.76 6.68
C VAL A 50 36.69 5.53 6.79
N THR A 51 37.24 4.66 5.93
CA THR A 51 38.67 4.30 5.94
C THR A 51 39.54 5.27 5.13
N GLY A 52 38.92 6.21 4.39
CA GLY A 52 39.60 7.09 3.44
C GLY A 52 39.53 6.60 1.98
N ASP A 53 39.13 5.34 1.79
CA ASP A 53 38.84 4.76 0.49
C ASP A 53 37.48 5.19 -0.07
N SER A 54 37.30 5.02 -1.39
CA SER A 54 36.04 5.33 -2.07
C SER A 54 34.90 4.43 -1.59
N THR A 55 33.86 5.05 -1.03
CA THR A 55 32.64 4.37 -0.54
C THR A 55 31.83 3.69 -1.65
N LYS A 56 32.06 4.03 -2.92
CA LYS A 56 31.31 3.49 -4.06
C LYS A 56 31.53 1.99 -4.28
N LEU A 57 32.73 1.50 -3.99
CA LEU A 57 33.11 0.09 -4.19
C LEU A 57 32.83 -0.78 -2.96
N GLN A 58 32.42 -0.18 -1.83
CA GLN A 58 32.16 -0.89 -0.60
C GLN A 58 30.84 -1.68 -0.69
N SER A 59 30.80 -2.84 -0.02
CA SER A 59 29.60 -3.67 0.04
C SER A 59 28.48 -2.98 0.81
N LYS A 60 27.36 -2.71 0.13
CA LYS A 60 26.20 -2.03 0.72
C LYS A 60 25.41 -2.90 1.68
N TYR A 61 25.50 -4.22 1.54
CA TYR A 61 24.77 -5.19 2.35
C TYR A 61 25.75 -6.17 2.99
N GLN A 62 25.54 -6.45 4.27
CA GLN A 62 26.22 -7.50 5.00
C GLN A 62 25.49 -8.81 4.73
N GLY A 63 26.26 -9.89 4.62
CA GLY A 63 25.93 -11.20 4.03
C GLY A 63 24.66 -11.90 4.54
N PRO A 64 24.48 -13.18 4.16
CA PRO A 64 23.28 -13.91 4.55
C PRO A 64 23.32 -14.17 6.06
N LEU A 65 22.36 -13.56 6.74
CA LEU A 65 22.10 -13.72 8.16
C LEU A 65 20.76 -14.43 8.33
N VAL A 66 20.55 -15.01 9.49
CA VAL A 66 19.29 -15.66 9.86
C VAL A 66 18.66 -14.89 11.00
N VAL A 67 17.34 -14.66 10.90
CA VAL A 67 16.55 -14.10 11.99
C VAL A 67 16.50 -15.10 13.13
N THR A 68 17.01 -14.74 14.29
CA THR A 68 17.06 -15.61 15.48
C THR A 68 15.90 -15.35 16.42
N GLU A 69 15.45 -14.10 16.53
CA GLU A 69 14.41 -13.68 17.46
C GLU A 69 13.70 -12.43 16.92
N VAL A 70 12.39 -12.36 17.15
CA VAL A 70 11.58 -11.16 16.90
C VAL A 70 11.48 -10.39 18.20
N ALA A 71 12.26 -9.32 18.34
CA ALA A 71 12.30 -8.53 19.57
C ALA A 71 11.04 -7.66 19.72
N SER A 72 10.64 -7.01 18.62
CA SER A 72 9.41 -6.21 18.50
C SER A 72 8.83 -6.39 17.10
N LYS A 73 7.62 -5.85 16.84
CA LYS A 73 6.95 -5.93 15.54
C LYS A 73 7.87 -5.58 14.34
N ASP A 74 8.69 -4.55 14.49
CA ASP A 74 9.56 -4.05 13.42
C ASP A 74 11.07 -4.22 13.71
N VAL A 75 11.43 -4.86 14.83
CA VAL A 75 12.82 -5.00 15.28
C VAL A 75 13.18 -6.48 15.44
N TYR A 76 14.22 -6.90 14.75
CA TYR A 76 14.64 -8.28 14.64
C TYR A 76 16.06 -8.46 15.13
N ARG A 77 16.31 -9.58 15.81
CA ARG A 77 17.65 -10.07 16.09
C ARG A 77 18.06 -11.05 15.03
N VAL A 78 19.28 -10.89 14.56
CA VAL A 78 19.81 -11.57 13.38
C VAL A 78 21.23 -12.01 13.66
N ALA A 79 21.54 -13.24 13.30
CA ALA A 79 22.84 -13.84 13.52
C ALA A 79 23.42 -14.43 12.23
N GLY A 80 24.75 -14.41 12.14
CA GLY A 80 25.46 -15.07 11.06
C GLY A 80 25.43 -16.58 11.19
N LEU A 81 25.27 -17.27 10.05
CA LEU A 81 25.35 -18.73 9.98
C LEU A 81 26.73 -19.26 10.36
N LYS A 82 27.78 -18.57 9.92
CA LYS A 82 29.18 -18.93 10.17
C LYS A 82 29.74 -18.04 11.27
N ALA A 83 30.52 -18.64 12.16
CA ALA A 83 31.36 -17.90 13.08
C ALA A 83 32.58 -17.40 12.31
N GLU A 84 32.74 -16.08 12.20
CA GLU A 84 33.94 -15.48 11.65
C GLU A 84 34.90 -15.23 12.81
N ASN A 85 36.12 -15.74 12.73
CA ASN A 85 37.14 -15.63 13.79
C ASN A 85 36.68 -16.19 15.17
N GLY A 86 35.90 -17.27 15.16
CA GLY A 86 35.42 -17.94 16.37
C GLY A 86 34.24 -17.26 17.06
N ARG A 87 33.75 -16.12 16.57
CA ARG A 87 32.56 -15.44 17.09
C ARG A 87 31.45 -15.39 16.04
N ARG A 88 30.23 -15.73 16.45
CA ARG A 88 29.05 -15.52 15.61
C ARG A 88 28.68 -14.05 15.64
N TYR A 89 28.57 -13.44 14.46
CA TYR A 89 28.01 -12.10 14.33
C TYR A 89 26.55 -12.13 14.79
N SER A 90 26.17 -11.20 15.66
CA SER A 90 24.80 -11.06 16.16
C SER A 90 24.50 -9.58 16.33
N THR A 91 23.39 -9.12 15.77
CA THR A 91 22.94 -7.73 15.90
C THR A 91 21.43 -7.62 15.99
N THR A 92 20.95 -6.47 16.44
CA THR A 92 19.52 -6.12 16.47
C THR A 92 19.29 -5.01 15.45
N VAL A 93 18.29 -5.16 14.58
CA VAL A 93 18.09 -4.29 13.42
C VAL A 93 16.61 -4.06 13.14
N HIS A 94 16.28 -2.87 12.66
CA HIS A 94 14.93 -2.50 12.24
C HIS A 94 14.61 -3.03 10.82
N VAL A 95 13.34 -3.34 10.55
CA VAL A 95 12.84 -3.90 9.28
C VAL A 95 13.28 -3.10 8.05
N SER A 96 13.44 -1.78 8.17
CA SER A 96 13.89 -0.90 7.07
C SER A 96 15.33 -1.15 6.60
N HIS A 97 16.15 -1.77 7.43
CA HIS A 97 17.54 -2.11 7.10
C HIS A 97 17.70 -3.58 6.71
N ILE A 98 16.63 -4.37 6.80
CA ILE A 98 16.61 -5.78 6.42
C ILE A 98 16.17 -5.91 4.97
N LYS A 99 16.76 -6.86 4.25
CA LYS A 99 16.31 -7.28 2.92
C LYS A 99 16.20 -8.80 2.88
N GLY A 100 15.06 -9.34 2.45
CA GLY A 100 14.86 -10.79 2.36
C GLY A 100 15.77 -11.44 1.32
N TYR A 101 16.23 -12.65 1.62
CA TYR A 101 16.94 -13.52 0.68
C TYR A 101 15.93 -14.31 -0.17
N HIS A 102 16.14 -14.36 -1.48
CA HIS A 102 15.39 -15.22 -2.39
C HIS A 102 16.38 -16.03 -3.20
N LEU A 103 16.29 -17.36 -3.14
CA LEU A 103 16.99 -18.21 -4.09
C LEU A 103 16.27 -18.08 -5.45
N PRO A 104 17.01 -17.96 -6.56
CA PRO A 104 16.42 -18.28 -7.84
C PRO A 104 15.99 -19.76 -7.78
N GLU A 105 14.73 -20.02 -8.08
CA GLU A 105 14.23 -21.38 -8.30
C GLU A 105 15.11 -21.99 -9.41
N THR A 106 15.77 -23.11 -9.12
CA THR A 106 16.53 -23.86 -10.13
C THR A 106 15.56 -24.32 -11.21
N ASP A 107 15.95 -24.23 -12.48
CA ASP A 107 15.10 -24.40 -13.68
C ASP A 107 14.46 -25.80 -13.87
N ASP A 108 14.41 -26.63 -12.84
CA ASP A 108 13.70 -27.90 -12.83
C ASP A 108 12.38 -27.74 -12.05
N GLU A 109 11.31 -27.40 -12.78
CA GLU A 109 9.89 -27.49 -12.38
C GLU A 109 9.40 -26.56 -11.24
N ALA A 110 9.07 -25.30 -11.57
CA ALA A 110 7.91 -24.60 -10.98
C ALA A 110 7.59 -23.29 -11.72
N GLU A 111 6.71 -23.41 -12.71
CA GLU A 111 6.01 -22.30 -13.32
C GLU A 111 5.18 -21.48 -12.29
N GLU A 112 5.19 -20.16 -12.49
CA GLU A 112 4.21 -19.18 -12.01
C GLU A 112 3.87 -19.07 -10.51
N THR A 113 4.70 -18.40 -9.71
CA THR A 113 4.13 -17.66 -8.54
C THR A 113 4.62 -16.23 -8.32
N GLN A 114 5.79 -15.83 -8.84
CA GLN A 114 6.41 -14.57 -8.38
C GLN A 114 6.27 -13.37 -9.32
N GLN A 115 5.76 -13.55 -10.55
CA GLN A 115 5.47 -12.42 -11.44
C GLN A 115 4.22 -11.62 -11.01
N LYS A 116 3.35 -12.18 -10.16
CA LYS A 116 2.10 -11.52 -9.71
C LYS A 116 2.31 -10.43 -8.65
N SER A 117 3.35 -10.49 -7.80
CA SER A 117 3.57 -9.50 -6.74
C SER A 117 4.31 -8.25 -7.23
N ARG A 118 5.26 -8.41 -8.18
CA ARG A 118 6.00 -7.29 -8.79
C ARG A 118 5.21 -6.58 -9.92
N LYS A 119 4.51 -7.30 -10.81
CA LYS A 119 3.74 -6.66 -11.90
C LYS A 119 2.45 -5.96 -11.42
N LYS A 120 1.86 -6.37 -10.28
CA LYS A 120 0.67 -5.70 -9.71
C LYS A 120 0.95 -4.29 -9.19
N ASN A 121 2.19 -4.00 -8.77
CA ASN A 121 2.53 -2.69 -8.23
C ASN A 121 2.70 -1.62 -9.33
N ASP A 122 3.15 -1.98 -10.53
CA ASP A 122 3.34 -1.01 -11.63
C ASP A 122 2.05 -0.70 -12.41
N HIS A 123 1.10 -1.64 -12.50
CA HIS A 123 -0.17 -1.40 -13.22
C HIS A 123 -1.22 -0.65 -12.39
N ARG A 124 -0.98 -0.49 -11.09
CA ARG A 124 -1.92 0.15 -10.17
C ARG A 124 -2.06 1.66 -10.41
N TRP A 125 -1.04 2.32 -10.98
CA TRP A 125 -1.07 3.76 -11.24
C TRP A 125 -1.67 4.13 -12.60
N LYS A 126 -1.84 3.17 -13.52
CA LYS A 126 -2.47 3.42 -14.83
C LYS A 126 -4.00 3.28 -14.78
N ASN A 127 -4.54 2.28 -14.10
CA ASN A 127 -6.00 2.03 -14.04
C ASN A 127 -6.80 2.98 -13.12
N LEU A 128 -6.14 3.81 -12.31
CA LEU A 128 -6.83 4.78 -11.45
C LEU A 128 -7.23 6.06 -12.20
N ARG A 129 -6.57 6.37 -13.33
CA ARG A 129 -6.88 7.54 -14.15
C ARG A 129 -8.12 7.31 -15.02
N GLU A 130 -8.31 6.10 -15.52
CA GLU A 130 -9.45 5.74 -16.38
C GLU A 130 -10.74 5.50 -15.59
N ARG A 131 -10.66 4.92 -14.37
CA ARG A 131 -11.84 4.71 -13.51
C ARG A 131 -12.36 5.98 -12.84
N LYS A 132 -11.51 6.99 -12.62
CA LYS A 132 -11.95 8.31 -12.10
C LYS A 132 -12.72 9.11 -13.17
N LEU A 133 -12.25 9.10 -14.41
CA LEU A 133 -12.97 9.70 -15.53
C LEU A 133 -14.33 9.00 -15.71
N SER A 134 -14.38 7.66 -15.74
CA SER A 134 -15.65 6.96 -15.97
C SER A 134 -16.71 7.18 -14.89
N GLN A 135 -16.35 7.42 -13.61
CA GLN A 135 -17.31 7.71 -12.54
C GLN A 135 -17.73 9.19 -12.48
N GLU A 136 -16.87 10.13 -12.90
CA GLU A 136 -17.25 11.53 -13.10
C GLU A 136 -18.24 11.69 -14.26
N TRP A 137 -18.03 10.98 -15.38
CA TRP A 137 -18.92 11.06 -16.55
C TRP A 137 -20.32 10.46 -16.32
N THR A 138 -20.46 9.45 -15.45
CA THR A 138 -21.77 8.91 -15.05
C THR A 138 -22.53 9.83 -14.10
N MET A 139 -21.85 10.55 -13.19
CA MET A 139 -22.49 11.55 -12.32
C MET A 139 -22.95 12.83 -13.05
N ILE A 140 -22.32 13.18 -14.18
CA ILE A 140 -22.72 14.35 -14.99
C ILE A 140 -23.96 14.05 -15.84
N LEU A 141 -24.15 12.79 -16.27
CA LEU A 141 -25.26 12.40 -17.14
C LEU A 141 -26.54 12.02 -16.38
N GLU A 142 -26.45 11.64 -15.10
CA GLU A 142 -27.61 11.24 -14.28
C GLU A 142 -28.30 12.42 -13.57
N ASN A 143 -27.76 13.64 -13.69
CA ASN A 143 -28.33 14.87 -13.12
C ASN A 143 -29.19 15.69 -14.12
N ARG A 144 -29.65 15.08 -15.23
CA ARG A 144 -30.28 15.82 -16.34
C ARG A 144 -31.74 15.48 -16.64
N ASP A 145 -32.38 14.62 -15.85
CA ASP A 145 -33.77 14.18 -16.11
C ASP A 145 -34.83 14.63 -15.09
N ASP A 146 -34.48 15.40 -14.05
CA ASP A 146 -35.44 15.81 -13.00
C ASP A 146 -35.66 17.35 -12.90
N GLN A 147 -35.94 18.01 -14.03
CA GLN A 147 -36.53 19.36 -14.04
C GLN A 147 -37.70 19.43 -15.03
N GLN A 148 -38.71 18.58 -14.84
CA GLN A 148 -40.07 18.89 -15.30
C GLN A 148 -40.81 19.66 -14.19
N GLY A 149 -41.18 20.92 -14.44
CA GLY A 149 -42.16 21.59 -13.59
C GLY A 149 -42.25 23.11 -13.66
N THR A 150 -43.02 23.62 -14.64
CA THR A 150 -43.76 24.92 -14.61
C THR A 150 -42.90 26.19 -14.73
N VAL A 151 -43.25 27.28 -15.43
CA VAL A 151 -44.51 28.04 -15.50
C VAL A 151 -44.57 28.82 -16.83
N ASN A 152 -45.79 28.96 -17.38
CA ASN A 152 -46.20 29.89 -18.44
C ASN A 152 -45.53 31.28 -18.40
N HIS A 153 -45.32 31.91 -19.57
CA HIS A 153 -45.75 33.30 -19.81
C HIS A 153 -45.98 33.56 -21.31
N ARG A 154 -47.19 34.06 -21.61
CA ARG A 154 -47.64 34.65 -22.88
C ARG A 154 -46.89 35.96 -23.14
N CYS A 155 -46.41 36.15 -24.37
CA CYS A 155 -46.41 37.39 -25.17
C CYS A 155 -45.65 37.05 -26.46
N GLY A 156 -46.10 37.22 -27.69
CA GLY A 156 -47.10 38.07 -28.31
C GLY A 156 -46.59 38.28 -29.73
N MET A 157 -47.26 37.68 -30.72
CA MET A 157 -46.99 37.85 -32.15
C MET A 157 -47.05 39.31 -32.55
N VAL A 158 -46.10 39.80 -33.36
CA VAL A 158 -46.40 40.63 -34.53
C VAL A 158 -45.34 40.38 -35.61
N ALA A 159 -45.80 40.07 -36.83
CA ALA A 159 -45.02 39.93 -38.05
C ALA A 159 -45.37 41.08 -39.00
N THR A 160 -44.36 41.78 -39.54
CA THR A 160 -44.44 42.77 -40.65
C THR A 160 -42.99 43.11 -41.06
N ILE A 161 -42.51 43.22 -42.30
CA ILE A 161 -42.86 42.87 -43.70
C ILE A 161 -41.52 42.45 -44.34
#